data_AF-A0A965KXC7-F1
#
_entry.id   AF-A0A965KXC7-F1
#
_cell.length_a   1.000
_cell.length_b   1.000
_cell.length_c   1.000
_cell.angle_alpha   90.00
_cell.angle_beta   90.00
_cell.angle_gamma   90.00
#
_symmetry.space_group_name_H-M   'P 1'
#
loop_
_entity.id
_entity.type
_entity.pdbx_description
1 polymer ?
#
loop_
_entity_poly.entity_id
_entity_poly.type
_entity_poly.pdbx_seq_one_letter_code
_entity_poly.pdbx_strand_id
1 'polypeptide(L)'
;MEKKGRAAWSSEEIEYLADNLGTTPFPLLIKSFKKWATKNSFPTRTTTAIEVQIHRMTSHSPLSRKCTEDNFTVYELARGLGVHMDRVRVFVRNGKLKPRKVARNQNAVKRKDAIALVLSNPSYFANCDRDNLFWLLENDELVEKVKSVKPSTRGFRRAVRCYAPDGIRVYSGVKEAARANFVSHHCITEAIARNGKSAGMKWEWC
;
A
#
# COMPACT_ATOMS: atom_id res chain seq x y z
N MET A 1 -33.41 -31.13 25.21
CA MET A 1 -32.15 -30.83 24.50
C MET A 1 -31.12 -30.36 25.52
N GLU A 2 -30.22 -31.24 25.94
CA GLU A 2 -29.09 -30.84 26.80
C GLU A 2 -28.22 -29.82 26.06
N LYS A 3 -28.04 -28.65 26.67
CA LYS A 3 -27.06 -27.67 26.20
C LYS A 3 -25.68 -28.26 26.47
N LYS A 4 -25.08 -28.93 25.48
CA LYS A 4 -23.65 -29.31 25.50
C LYS A 4 -22.86 -28.08 25.94
N GLY A 5 -22.20 -28.18 27.10
CA GLY A 5 -21.31 -27.15 27.60
C GLY A 5 -20.27 -26.79 26.55
N ARG A 6 -19.79 -25.54 26.54
CA ARG A 6 -18.72 -25.13 25.64
C ARG A 6 -17.48 -25.99 25.95
N ALA A 7 -17.04 -26.82 25.01
CA ALA A 7 -15.83 -27.62 25.18
C ALA A 7 -14.65 -26.71 25.58
N ALA A 8 -13.87 -27.11 26.57
CA ALA A 8 -12.67 -26.39 26.96
C ALA A 8 -11.64 -26.39 25.81
N TRP A 9 -10.82 -25.35 25.71
CA TRP A 9 -9.70 -25.30 24.75
C TRP A 9 -8.56 -26.19 25.23
N SER A 10 -8.02 -27.04 24.36
CA SER A 10 -6.83 -27.82 24.68
C SER A 10 -5.56 -26.98 24.53
N SER A 11 -4.47 -27.42 25.18
CA SER A 11 -3.16 -26.76 25.07
C SER A 11 -2.65 -26.74 23.63
N GLU A 12 -2.85 -27.84 22.90
CA GLU A 12 -2.43 -28.00 21.50
C GLU A 12 -3.22 -27.06 20.57
N GLU A 13 -4.53 -26.85 20.83
CA GLU A 13 -5.32 -25.87 20.08
C GLU A 13 -4.77 -24.44 20.28
N ILE A 14 -4.30 -24.13 21.51
CA ILE A 14 -3.75 -22.81 21.86
C ILE A 14 -2.36 -22.63 21.24
N GLU A 15 -1.49 -23.64 21.33
CA GLU A 15 -0.15 -23.65 20.74
C GLU A 15 -0.22 -23.46 19.23
N TYR A 16 -1.08 -24.22 18.53
CA TYR A 16 -1.26 -24.06 17.09
C TYR A 16 -1.65 -22.62 16.73
N LEU A 17 -2.58 -22.03 17.48
CA LEU A 17 -2.97 -20.64 17.25
C LEU A 17 -1.81 -19.69 17.52
N ALA A 18 -1.03 -19.90 18.58
CA ALA A 18 0.09 -19.04 18.97
C ALA A 18 1.19 -19.04 17.91
N ASP A 19 1.60 -20.22 17.45
CA ASP A 19 2.69 -20.41 16.48
C ASP A 19 2.37 -19.81 15.11
N ASN A 20 1.09 -19.74 14.76
CA ASN A 20 0.62 -19.25 13.46
C ASN A 20 0.11 -17.79 13.52
N LEU A 21 0.03 -17.20 14.71
CA LEU A 21 -0.44 -15.83 14.89
C LEU A 21 0.69 -14.84 14.57
N GLY A 22 0.44 -13.92 13.65
CA GLY A 22 1.44 -12.96 13.18
C GLY A 22 2.18 -13.41 11.91
N THR A 23 2.21 -14.72 11.63
CA THR A 23 2.79 -15.29 10.41
C THR A 23 1.73 -15.51 9.33
N THR A 24 0.53 -15.94 9.73
CA THR A 24 -0.58 -16.22 8.81
C THR A 24 -1.64 -15.10 8.83
N PRO A 25 -2.15 -14.66 7.65
CA PRO A 25 -3.28 -13.73 7.60
C PRO A 25 -4.48 -14.23 8.41
N PHE A 26 -5.08 -13.37 9.23
CA PHE A 26 -6.10 -13.75 10.20
C PHE A 26 -7.28 -14.58 9.61
N PRO A 27 -7.83 -14.24 8.41
CA PRO A 27 -8.87 -15.08 7.79
C PRO A 27 -8.37 -16.48 7.40
N LEU A 28 -7.10 -16.58 6.98
CA LEU A 28 -6.48 -17.85 6.62
C LEU A 28 -6.12 -18.67 7.85
N LEU A 29 -5.71 -18.03 8.95
CA LEU A 29 -5.45 -18.69 10.23
C LEU A 29 -6.70 -19.44 10.71
N ILE A 30 -7.86 -18.78 10.71
CA ILE A 30 -9.13 -19.40 11.10
C ILE A 30 -9.45 -20.61 10.20
N LYS A 31 -9.28 -20.46 8.88
CA LYS A 31 -9.53 -21.55 7.93
C LYS A 31 -8.55 -22.71 8.13
N SER A 32 -7.29 -22.39 8.38
CA SER A 32 -6.20 -23.35 8.61
C SER A 32 -6.42 -24.11 9.91
N PHE A 33 -6.70 -23.40 11.00
CA PHE A 33 -7.04 -23.97 12.31
C PHE A 33 -8.22 -24.94 12.21
N LYS A 34 -9.32 -24.57 11.54
CA LYS A 34 -10.47 -25.49 11.39
C LYS A 34 -10.08 -26.77 10.66
N LYS A 35 -9.29 -26.68 9.58
CA LYS A 35 -8.81 -27.86 8.86
C LYS A 35 -7.90 -28.74 9.72
N TRP A 36 -6.96 -28.12 10.43
CA TRP A 36 -6.05 -28.81 11.34
C TRP A 36 -6.82 -29.48 12.50
N ALA A 37 -7.78 -28.78 13.12
CA ALA A 37 -8.61 -29.30 14.20
C ALA A 37 -9.42 -30.52 13.75
N THR A 38 -10.06 -30.46 12.56
CA THR A 38 -10.76 -31.61 11.99
C THR A 38 -9.82 -32.79 11.70
N LYS A 39 -8.61 -32.53 11.18
CA LYS A 39 -7.62 -33.58 10.89
C LYS A 39 -7.14 -34.30 12.16
N ASN A 40 -7.06 -33.59 13.28
CA ASN A 40 -6.60 -34.13 14.57
C ASN A 40 -7.75 -34.47 15.53
N SER A 41 -8.99 -34.59 15.01
CA SER A 41 -10.17 -34.99 15.79
C SER A 41 -10.52 -34.08 16.98
N PHE A 42 -10.14 -32.79 16.92
CA PHE A 42 -10.53 -31.80 17.93
C PHE A 42 -11.99 -31.34 17.75
N PRO A 43 -12.64 -30.82 18.82
CA PRO A 43 -13.98 -30.28 18.74
C PRO A 43 -14.12 -29.15 17.70
N THR A 44 -15.17 -29.19 16.89
CA THR A 44 -15.44 -28.14 15.91
C THR A 44 -15.68 -26.79 16.59
N ARG A 45 -14.81 -25.81 16.34
CA ARG A 45 -14.95 -24.44 16.85
C ARG A 45 -15.66 -23.54 15.84
N THR A 46 -16.58 -22.70 16.33
CA THR A 46 -17.14 -21.62 15.51
C THR A 46 -16.08 -20.57 15.23
N THR A 47 -16.25 -19.80 14.15
CA THR A 47 -15.37 -18.66 13.84
C THR A 47 -15.26 -17.71 15.04
N THR A 48 -16.38 -17.37 15.67
CA THR A 48 -16.44 -16.51 16.84
C THR A 48 -15.68 -17.07 18.04
N ALA A 49 -15.76 -18.38 18.29
CA ALA A 49 -15.01 -19.00 19.39
C ALA A 49 -13.49 -18.84 19.18
N ILE A 50 -13.02 -19.07 17.95
CA ILE A 50 -11.60 -18.91 17.58
C ILE A 50 -11.18 -17.44 17.74
N GLU A 51 -11.99 -16.50 17.26
CA GLU A 51 -11.70 -15.06 17.40
C GLU A 51 -11.60 -14.60 18.86
N VAL A 52 -12.51 -15.09 19.71
CA VAL A 52 -12.50 -14.82 21.17
C VAL A 52 -11.27 -15.42 21.82
N GLN A 53 -10.87 -16.64 21.44
CA GLN A 53 -9.68 -17.27 21.99
C GLN A 53 -8.41 -16.52 21.59
N ILE A 54 -8.26 -16.18 20.29
CA ILE A 54 -7.15 -15.35 19.83
C ILE A 54 -7.16 -13.99 20.54
N HIS A 55 -8.34 -13.42 20.83
CA HIS A 55 -8.41 -12.20 21.64
C HIS A 55 -7.76 -12.35 23.00
N ARG A 56 -8.15 -13.38 23.74
CA ARG A 56 -7.62 -13.66 25.08
C ARG A 56 -6.11 -13.85 25.06
N MET A 57 -5.60 -14.56 24.05
CA MET A 57 -4.16 -14.74 23.85
C MET A 57 -3.46 -13.40 23.62
N THR A 58 -4.02 -12.53 22.76
CA THR A 58 -3.41 -11.24 22.39
C THR A 58 -3.56 -10.14 23.43
N SER A 59 -4.52 -10.24 24.35
CA SER A 59 -4.77 -9.21 25.37
C SER A 59 -3.70 -9.20 26.46
N HIS A 60 -3.00 -10.31 26.67
CA HIS A 60 -2.03 -10.49 27.75
C HIS A 60 -0.65 -10.97 27.26
N SER A 61 -0.44 -11.02 25.94
CA SER A 61 0.79 -11.52 25.31
C SER A 61 1.24 -10.55 24.21
N PRO A 62 2.56 -10.45 23.90
CA PRO A 62 3.08 -9.65 22.78
C PRO A 62 2.61 -10.12 21.38
N LEU A 63 1.79 -11.17 21.29
CA LEU A 63 1.30 -11.70 20.03
C LEU A 63 0.45 -10.68 19.25
N SER A 64 0.79 -10.48 17.98
CA SER A 64 0.08 -9.56 17.09
C SER A 64 -0.96 -10.30 16.25
N ARG A 65 -2.18 -9.75 16.21
CA ARG A 65 -3.22 -10.19 15.25
C ARG A 65 -2.91 -9.81 13.81
N LYS A 66 -1.94 -8.93 13.59
CA LYS A 66 -1.53 -8.50 12.25
C LYS A 66 -0.51 -9.50 11.73
N CYS A 67 -0.76 -10.04 10.54
CA CYS A 67 0.25 -10.78 9.80
C CYS A 67 1.35 -9.81 9.37
N THR A 68 2.48 -9.84 10.07
CA THR A 68 3.63 -8.92 9.92
C THR A 68 4.72 -9.43 8.99
N GLU A 69 4.74 -10.71 8.67
CA GLU A 69 5.76 -11.30 7.79
C GLU A 69 5.44 -11.02 6.31
N ASP A 70 6.09 -10.03 5.70
CA ASP A 70 6.01 -9.68 4.26
C ASP A 70 4.73 -9.01 3.74
N ASN A 71 4.00 -8.27 4.58
CA ASN A 71 2.86 -7.50 4.10
C ASN A 71 2.97 -6.03 4.47
N PHE A 72 2.72 -5.16 3.50
CA PHE A 72 2.65 -3.73 3.70
C PHE A 72 1.22 -3.26 3.49
N THR A 73 0.65 -2.58 4.48
CA THR A 73 -0.50 -1.73 4.21
C THR A 73 -0.14 -0.68 3.15
N VAL A 74 -1.16 -0.11 2.51
CA VAL A 74 -0.97 0.99 1.55
C VAL A 74 -0.20 2.16 2.19
N TYR A 75 -0.43 2.42 3.48
CA TYR A 75 0.26 3.47 4.22
C TYR A 75 1.74 3.14 4.46
N GLU A 76 2.05 1.94 4.96
CA GLU A 76 3.44 1.51 5.20
C GLU A 76 4.25 1.50 3.91
N LEU A 77 3.67 0.98 2.82
CA LEU A 77 4.32 0.97 1.50
C LEU A 77 4.57 2.39 0.98
N ALA A 78 3.60 3.30 1.14
CA ALA A 78 3.76 4.68 0.72
C ALA A 78 4.83 5.41 1.53
N ARG A 79 4.82 5.24 2.85
CA ARG A 79 5.81 5.83 3.76
C ARG A 79 7.21 5.29 3.48
N GLY A 80 7.38 3.97 3.35
CA GLY A 80 8.67 3.35 3.09
C GLY A 80 9.26 3.71 1.72
N LEU A 81 8.41 3.92 0.71
CA LEU A 81 8.85 4.39 -0.61
C LEU A 81 8.99 5.92 -0.72
N GLY A 82 8.63 6.69 0.31
CA GLY A 82 8.64 8.15 0.25
C GLY A 82 7.64 8.75 -0.76
N VAL A 83 6.51 8.08 -1.02
CA VAL A 83 5.49 8.53 -1.98
C VAL A 83 4.17 8.87 -1.30
N HIS A 84 3.35 9.71 -1.95
CA HIS A 84 2.02 10.01 -1.44
C HIS A 84 1.13 8.75 -1.45
N MET A 85 0.36 8.54 -0.38
CA MET A 85 -0.50 7.36 -0.20
C MET A 85 -1.48 7.13 -1.38
N ASP A 86 -2.03 8.20 -1.95
CA ASP A 86 -2.94 8.09 -3.08
C ASP A 86 -2.31 7.47 -4.32
N ARG A 87 -0.99 7.56 -4.49
CA ARG A 87 -0.28 6.92 -5.59
C ARG A 87 -0.35 5.40 -5.47
N VAL A 88 -0.10 4.88 -4.26
CA VAL A 88 -0.22 3.44 -3.98
C VAL A 88 -1.68 3.00 -4.14
N ARG A 89 -2.65 3.82 -3.70
CA ARG A 89 -4.09 3.55 -3.95
C ARG A 89 -4.44 3.49 -5.44
N VAL A 90 -3.83 4.33 -6.29
CA VAL A 90 -4.01 4.27 -7.74
C VAL A 90 -3.46 2.96 -8.31
N PHE A 91 -2.30 2.48 -7.83
CA PHE A 91 -1.79 1.17 -8.25
C PHE A 91 -2.72 0.02 -7.86
N VAL A 92 -3.32 0.08 -6.66
CA VAL A 92 -4.35 -0.88 -6.23
C VAL A 92 -5.61 -0.79 -7.11
N ARG A 93 -6.13 0.42 -7.33
CA ARG A 93 -7.34 0.66 -8.13
C ARG A 93 -7.17 0.19 -9.58
N ASN A 94 -5.98 0.37 -10.14
CA ASN A 94 -5.65 -0.02 -11.51
C ASN A 94 -5.22 -1.49 -11.61
N GLY A 95 -5.33 -2.28 -10.54
CA GLY A 95 -5.00 -3.71 -10.53
C GLY A 95 -3.50 -4.05 -10.58
N LYS A 96 -2.63 -3.04 -10.49
CA LYS A 96 -1.16 -3.23 -10.47
C LYS A 96 -0.66 -3.81 -9.14
N LEU A 97 -1.37 -3.53 -8.04
CA LEU A 97 -1.18 -4.19 -6.75
C LEU A 97 -2.47 -4.90 -6.36
N LYS A 98 -2.37 -6.15 -5.91
CA LYS A 98 -3.51 -6.95 -5.47
C LYS A 98 -3.46 -7.08 -3.95
N PRO A 99 -4.08 -6.16 -3.19
CA PRO A 99 -4.11 -6.28 -1.75
C PRO A 99 -4.90 -7.52 -1.33
N ARG A 100 -4.48 -8.16 -0.25
CA ARG A 100 -5.20 -9.26 0.40
C ARG A 100 -5.64 -8.85 1.79
N LYS A 101 -6.76 -9.43 2.25
CA LYS A 101 -7.26 -9.21 3.60
C LYS A 101 -6.33 -9.89 4.61
N VAL A 102 -5.68 -9.09 5.45
CA VAL A 102 -4.79 -9.58 6.52
C VAL A 102 -5.45 -9.52 7.90
N ALA A 103 -6.43 -8.63 8.10
CA ALA A 103 -7.28 -8.58 9.30
C ALA A 103 -8.69 -8.03 8.98
N ARG A 104 -9.57 -7.95 9.99
CA ARG A 104 -11.02 -7.64 9.84
C ARG A 104 -11.31 -6.41 8.96
N ASN A 105 -10.49 -5.36 9.04
CA ASN A 105 -10.58 -4.13 8.24
C ASN A 105 -9.23 -3.71 7.67
N GLN A 106 -8.30 -4.66 7.49
CA GLN A 106 -6.95 -4.35 7.03
C GLN A 106 -6.61 -5.19 5.82
N ASN A 107 -6.22 -4.48 4.78
CA ASN A 107 -5.74 -5.02 3.53
C ASN A 107 -4.27 -4.64 3.41
N ALA A 108 -3.46 -5.59 2.96
CA ALA A 108 -2.04 -5.39 2.77
C ALA A 108 -1.58 -6.05 1.46
N VAL A 109 -0.51 -5.50 0.90
CA VAL A 109 0.15 -5.94 -0.32
C VAL A 109 1.36 -6.76 0.09
N LYS A 110 1.61 -7.88 -0.58
CA LYS A 110 2.82 -8.66 -0.30
C LYS A 110 4.06 -7.88 -0.73
N ARG A 111 5.13 -7.99 0.04
CA ARG A 111 6.44 -7.42 -0.32
C ARG A 111 6.87 -7.81 -1.74
N LYS A 112 6.76 -9.10 -2.08
CA LYS A 112 7.08 -9.62 -3.43
C LYS A 112 6.30 -8.90 -4.54
N ASP A 113 5.02 -8.60 -4.34
CA ASP A 113 4.19 -7.92 -5.33
C ASP A 113 4.59 -6.45 -5.47
N ALA A 114 4.97 -5.81 -4.37
CA ALA A 114 5.50 -4.45 -4.39
C ALA A 114 6.86 -4.37 -5.11
N ILE A 115 7.78 -5.31 -4.85
CA ILE A 115 9.05 -5.42 -5.58
C ILE A 115 8.79 -5.63 -7.08
N ALA A 116 7.92 -6.57 -7.44
CA ALA A 116 7.56 -6.83 -8.83
C ALA A 116 6.99 -5.58 -9.52
N LEU A 117 6.18 -4.78 -8.83
CA LEU A 117 5.69 -3.50 -9.35
C LEU A 117 6.82 -2.52 -9.64
N VAL A 118 7.76 -2.36 -8.69
CA VAL A 118 8.90 -1.45 -8.84
C VAL A 118 9.76 -1.85 -10.05
N LEU A 119 10.09 -3.13 -10.15
CA LEU A 119 10.95 -3.63 -11.22
C LEU A 119 10.28 -3.63 -12.60
N SER A 120 8.97 -3.82 -12.67
CA SER A 120 8.22 -3.79 -13.94
C SER A 120 7.85 -2.37 -14.39
N ASN A 121 7.85 -1.39 -13.48
CA ASN A 121 7.50 0.00 -13.77
C ASN A 121 8.51 1.00 -13.14
N PRO A 122 9.83 0.87 -13.39
CA PRO A 122 10.87 1.62 -12.68
C PRO A 122 10.74 3.13 -12.83
N SER A 123 10.21 3.61 -13.97
CA SER A 123 9.97 5.03 -14.21
C SER A 123 9.04 5.69 -13.18
N TYR A 124 8.11 4.96 -12.56
CA TYR A 124 7.29 5.53 -11.49
C TYR A 124 8.06 5.76 -10.19
N PHE A 125 9.17 5.06 -10.00
CA PHE A 125 9.92 5.03 -8.74
C PHE A 125 11.30 5.68 -8.85
N ALA A 126 11.76 6.06 -10.05
CA ALA A 126 13.06 6.68 -10.28
C ALA A 126 13.32 8.00 -9.50
N ASN A 127 12.25 8.71 -9.10
CA ASN A 127 12.33 9.90 -8.24
C ASN A 127 12.26 9.61 -6.74
N CYS A 128 12.11 8.35 -6.32
CA CYS A 128 12.19 7.99 -4.91
C CYS A 128 13.65 8.08 -4.44
N ASP A 129 13.83 8.38 -3.16
CA ASP A 129 15.15 8.39 -2.54
C ASP A 129 15.75 6.98 -2.55
N ARG A 130 17.08 6.93 -2.65
CA ARG A 130 17.85 5.68 -2.71
C ARG A 130 17.53 4.77 -1.52
N ASP A 131 17.55 5.33 -0.31
CA ASP A 131 17.33 4.59 0.93
C ASP A 131 15.90 4.01 1.00
N ASN A 132 14.92 4.76 0.50
CA ASN A 132 13.53 4.32 0.42
C ASN A 132 13.35 3.15 -0.58
N LEU A 133 14.09 3.17 -1.69
CA LEU A 133 14.11 2.06 -2.64
C LEU A 133 14.84 0.85 -2.05
N PHE A 134 15.97 1.07 -1.37
CA PHE A 134 16.74 0.01 -0.71
C PHE A 134 15.92 -0.67 0.40
N TRP A 135 15.14 0.09 1.17
CA TRP A 135 14.22 -0.46 2.18
C TRP A 135 13.30 -1.55 1.61
N LEU A 136 12.82 -1.39 0.36
CA LEU A 136 11.96 -2.38 -0.28
C LEU A 136 12.74 -3.46 -1.05
N LEU A 137 13.80 -3.09 -1.75
CA LEU A 137 14.52 -3.97 -2.68
C LEU A 137 15.65 -4.77 -2.02
N GLU A 138 16.25 -4.25 -0.95
CA GLU A 138 17.39 -4.83 -0.22
C GLU A 138 18.55 -5.27 -1.13
N ASN A 139 18.72 -4.57 -2.27
CA ASN A 139 19.73 -4.87 -3.28
C ASN A 139 20.13 -3.60 -4.03
N ASP A 140 21.39 -3.21 -3.92
CA ASP A 140 21.91 -1.97 -4.51
C ASP A 140 21.86 -1.95 -6.04
N GLU A 141 22.15 -3.07 -6.70
CA GLU A 141 22.10 -3.15 -8.18
C GLU A 141 20.69 -2.90 -8.71
N LEU A 142 19.67 -3.42 -8.02
CA LEU A 142 18.27 -3.16 -8.36
C LEU A 142 17.87 -1.71 -8.11
N VAL A 143 18.39 -1.09 -7.05
CA VAL A 143 18.16 0.34 -6.76
C VAL A 143 18.75 1.20 -7.88
N GLU A 144 19.99 0.96 -8.28
CA GLU A 144 20.65 1.69 -9.38
C GLU A 144 19.95 1.46 -10.72
N LYS A 145 19.45 0.25 -10.96
CA LYS A 145 18.61 -0.07 -12.13
C LYS A 145 17.32 0.74 -12.16
N VAL A 146 16.66 0.97 -11.02
CA VAL A 146 15.46 1.81 -10.96
C VAL A 146 15.81 3.29 -11.14
N LYS A 147 16.90 3.74 -10.51
CA LYS A 147 17.39 5.13 -10.54
C LYS A 147 17.89 5.57 -11.92
N SER A 148 18.44 4.66 -12.72
CA SER A 148 18.96 4.95 -14.07
C SER A 148 17.86 5.17 -15.12
N VAL A 149 16.59 4.83 -14.82
CA VAL A 149 15.47 5.03 -15.73
C VAL A 149 14.94 6.47 -15.63
N LYS A 150 14.60 7.08 -16.77
CA LYS A 150 13.95 8.39 -16.80
C LYS A 150 12.64 8.38 -15.99
N PRO A 151 12.45 9.29 -15.02
CA PRO A 151 11.25 9.31 -14.20
C PRO A 151 10.01 9.63 -15.05
N SER A 152 8.92 8.91 -14.77
CA SER A 152 7.61 9.19 -15.32
C SER A 152 7.16 10.56 -14.83
N THR A 153 6.75 11.41 -15.76
CA THR A 153 6.16 12.73 -15.47
C THR A 153 4.71 12.64 -14.97
N ARG A 154 4.07 11.47 -15.13
CA ARG A 154 2.69 11.24 -14.68
C ARG A 154 2.63 11.13 -13.15
N GLY A 155 1.87 12.03 -12.51
CA GLY A 155 1.52 11.96 -11.09
C GLY A 155 2.52 12.59 -10.12
N PHE A 156 3.64 13.14 -10.60
CA PHE A 156 4.52 13.96 -9.77
C PHE A 156 4.18 15.45 -9.91
N ARG A 157 4.44 16.21 -8.84
CA ARG A 157 4.35 17.66 -8.87
C ARG A 157 5.48 18.16 -9.79
N ARG A 158 5.10 18.70 -10.95
CA ARG A 158 6.04 19.27 -11.93
C ARG A 158 5.87 20.77 -11.93
N ALA A 159 6.99 21.47 -11.84
CA ALA A 159 6.98 22.92 -12.01
C ALA A 159 6.42 23.28 -13.39
N VAL A 160 5.74 24.41 -13.44
CA VAL A 160 5.16 24.95 -14.67
C VAL A 160 5.60 26.38 -14.86
N ARG A 161 5.87 26.72 -16.11
CA ARG A 161 6.23 28.06 -16.54
C ARG A 161 5.02 28.70 -17.21
N CYS A 162 4.69 29.91 -16.79
CA CYS A 162 3.69 30.77 -17.40
C CYS A 162 4.39 31.90 -18.15
N TYR A 163 4.06 32.09 -19.42
CA TYR A 163 4.48 33.24 -20.21
C TYR A 163 3.35 34.27 -20.18
N ALA A 164 3.43 35.17 -19.22
CA ALA A 164 2.48 36.26 -19.05
C ALA A 164 3.00 37.54 -19.74
N PRO A 165 2.13 38.54 -20.01
CA PRO A 165 2.55 39.80 -20.62
C PRO A 165 3.61 40.57 -19.82
N ASP A 166 3.63 40.41 -18.51
CA ASP A 166 4.56 41.06 -17.58
C ASP A 166 5.82 40.22 -17.27
N GLY A 167 5.99 39.08 -17.95
CA GLY A 167 7.18 38.25 -17.87
C GLY A 167 6.90 36.77 -17.66
N ILE A 168 7.99 36.04 -17.36
CA ILE A 168 7.96 34.59 -17.14
C ILE A 168 7.82 34.31 -15.65
N ARG A 169 6.75 33.61 -15.26
CA ARG A 169 6.53 33.16 -13.88
C ARG A 169 6.71 31.65 -13.80
N VAL A 170 7.41 31.16 -12.78
CA VAL A 170 7.60 29.72 -12.53
C VAL A 170 6.89 29.34 -11.24
N TYR A 171 6.05 28.31 -11.31
CA TYR A 171 5.33 27.77 -10.17
C TYR A 171 5.83 26.36 -9.87
N SER A 172 5.80 25.96 -8.59
CA SER A 172 6.18 24.60 -8.18
C SER A 172 5.24 23.51 -8.73
N GLY A 173 4.02 23.89 -9.15
CA GLY A 173 3.18 23.03 -9.97
C GLY A 173 1.84 23.61 -10.39
N VAL A 174 1.11 22.84 -11.21
CA VAL A 174 -0.15 23.28 -11.85
C VAL A 174 -1.19 23.79 -10.85
N LYS A 175 -1.32 23.15 -9.68
CA LYS A 175 -2.31 23.58 -8.67
C LYS A 175 -1.98 24.94 -8.07
N GLU A 176 -0.70 25.25 -7.91
CA GLU A 176 -0.27 26.56 -7.43
C GLU A 176 -0.49 27.62 -8.52
N ALA A 177 -0.06 27.33 -9.74
CA ALA A 177 -0.29 28.19 -10.90
C ALA A 177 -1.79 28.50 -11.10
N ALA A 178 -2.64 27.48 -10.97
CA ALA A 178 -4.09 27.60 -11.06
C ALA A 178 -4.66 28.57 -10.03
N ARG A 179 -4.23 28.45 -8.76
CA ARG A 179 -4.65 29.36 -7.68
C ARG A 179 -4.17 30.79 -7.93
N ALA A 180 -2.91 30.96 -8.32
CA ALA A 180 -2.31 32.27 -8.55
C ALA A 180 -2.92 33.02 -9.74
N ASN A 181 -3.48 32.30 -10.71
CA ASN A 181 -4.04 32.88 -11.94
C ASN A 181 -5.57 32.72 -12.02
N PHE A 182 -6.23 32.30 -10.93
CA PHE A 182 -7.68 32.12 -10.86
C PHE A 182 -8.27 31.26 -11.98
N VAL A 183 -7.57 30.19 -12.38
CA VAL A 183 -8.01 29.23 -13.40
C VAL A 183 -8.06 27.81 -12.84
N SER A 184 -8.84 26.93 -13.48
CA SER A 184 -8.79 25.50 -13.15
C SER A 184 -7.44 24.91 -13.57
N HIS A 185 -6.85 24.08 -12.70
CA HIS A 185 -5.63 23.32 -13.00
C HIS A 185 -5.79 22.39 -14.22
N HIS A 186 -7.04 21.97 -14.52
CA HIS A 186 -7.32 21.18 -15.72
C HIS A 186 -7.08 22.00 -16.99
N CYS A 187 -7.52 23.26 -17.03
CA CYS A 187 -7.32 24.16 -18.16
C CYS A 187 -5.83 24.39 -18.46
N ILE A 188 -5.01 24.57 -17.42
CA ILE A 188 -3.55 24.69 -17.58
C ILE A 188 -2.98 23.37 -18.14
N THR A 189 -3.38 22.23 -17.58
CA THR A 189 -2.87 20.92 -18.02
C THR A 189 -3.23 20.64 -19.48
N GLU A 190 -4.47 20.92 -19.89
CA GLU A 190 -4.91 20.80 -21.28
C GLU A 190 -4.19 21.78 -22.21
N ALA A 191 -3.99 23.03 -21.78
CA ALA A 191 -3.26 24.02 -22.55
C ALA A 191 -1.82 23.57 -22.82
N ILE A 192 -1.11 23.03 -21.81
CA ILE A 192 0.23 22.48 -22.02
C ILE A 192 0.18 21.27 -22.96
N ALA A 193 -0.80 20.37 -22.80
CA ALA A 193 -0.92 19.17 -23.63
C ALA A 193 -1.22 19.46 -25.11
N ARG A 194 -1.98 20.52 -25.38
CA ARG A 194 -2.37 20.95 -26.74
C ARG A 194 -1.45 22.02 -27.32
N ASN A 195 -0.37 22.40 -26.63
CA ASN A 195 0.46 23.56 -26.97
C ASN A 195 -0.37 24.85 -27.18
N GLY A 196 -1.44 24.98 -26.39
CA GLY A 196 -2.40 26.08 -26.46
C GLY A 196 -2.19 27.14 -25.38
N LYS A 197 -3.25 27.90 -25.10
CA LYS A 197 -3.27 28.95 -24.07
C LYS A 197 -4.38 28.70 -23.06
N SER A 198 -4.17 29.16 -21.83
CA SER A 198 -5.21 29.21 -20.78
C SER A 198 -5.16 30.57 -20.10
N ALA A 199 -6.33 31.21 -19.94
CA ALA A 199 -6.45 32.63 -19.54
C ALA A 199 -5.56 33.57 -20.36
N GLY A 200 -5.47 33.35 -21.68
CA GLY A 200 -4.64 34.16 -22.59
C GLY A 200 -3.13 33.91 -22.49
N MET A 201 -2.66 33.13 -21.51
CA MET A 201 -1.24 32.88 -21.25
C MET A 201 -0.80 31.53 -21.83
N LYS A 202 0.46 31.45 -22.28
CA LYS A 202 1.10 30.20 -22.72
C LYS A 202 1.69 29.49 -21.50
N TRP A 203 1.55 28.17 -21.47
CA TRP A 203 1.99 27.33 -20.36
C TRP A 203 2.92 26.23 -20.85
N GLU A 204 3.99 25.97 -20.11
CA GLU A 204 4.94 24.88 -20.41
C GLU A 204 5.33 24.14 -19.13
N TRP A 205 5.63 22.84 -19.26
CA TRP A 205 6.28 22.12 -18.19
C TRP A 205 7.74 22.56 -18.09
N CYS A 206 8.22 22.77 -16.87
CA CYS A 206 9.65 22.80 -16.62
C CYS A 206 10.26 21.39 -16.68
#